data_AF-A0A521L529-F1
#
_entry.id   AF-A0A521L529-F1
#
_cell.length_a   1.000
_cell.length_b   1.000
_cell.length_c   1.000
_cell.angle_alpha   90.00
_cell.angle_beta   90.00
_cell.angle_gamma   90.00
#
_symmetry.space_group_name_H-M   'P 1'
#
loop_
_entity.id
_entity.type
_entity.pdbx_description
1 polymer ?
#
loop_
_entity_poly.entity_id
_entity_poly.type
_entity_poly.pdbx_seq_one_letter_code
_entity_poly.pdbx_strand_id
1 'polypeptide(L)'
;MGPDRRGVQQIRTLAGLVDGRRSRTSAGALLELSMLEMEKTRLTKEMQRADRRCAEIRKRLADITVKQQRIHRFVEKPQGDGPGDATAAPLPLHTVPVGKLKRRRLSY
;
A
#
# COMPACT_ATOMS: atom_id res chain seq x y z
N MET A 1 41.50 -2.10 -48.89
CA MET A 1 41.86 -2.62 -47.55
C MET A 1 42.07 -1.41 -46.64
N GLY A 2 41.01 -0.72 -46.18
CA GLY A 2 40.17 -1.09 -45.03
C GLY A 2 40.65 -0.27 -43.82
N PRO A 3 39.95 0.81 -43.40
CA PRO A 3 40.45 1.67 -42.33
C PRO A 3 40.40 0.94 -40.98
N ASP A 4 41.55 0.93 -40.29
CA ASP A 4 41.72 0.37 -38.95
C ASP A 4 40.66 0.88 -37.98
N ARG A 5 39.97 -0.05 -37.34
CA ARG A 5 39.05 0.17 -36.21
C ARG A 5 39.86 0.66 -34.99
N ARG A 6 40.29 1.91 -34.98
CA ARG A 6 40.93 2.54 -33.81
C ARG A 6 39.87 3.12 -32.88
N GLY A 7 39.61 2.35 -31.82
CA GLY A 7 39.28 2.86 -30.51
C GLY A 7 37.92 3.53 -30.38
N VAL A 8 36.92 2.75 -30.01
CA VAL A 8 35.74 3.27 -29.30
C VAL A 8 36.26 3.94 -28.02
N GLN A 9 36.46 5.26 -28.06
CA GLN A 9 36.69 6.04 -26.85
C GLN A 9 35.46 5.85 -25.98
N GLN A 10 35.62 5.18 -24.83
CA GLN A 10 34.59 5.11 -23.81
C GLN A 10 34.26 6.54 -23.40
N ILE A 11 33.14 7.06 -23.91
CA ILE A 11 32.54 8.29 -23.44
C ILE A 11 32.09 7.99 -22.01
N ARG A 12 32.95 8.30 -21.03
CA ARG A 12 32.55 8.30 -19.62
C ARG A 12 31.49 9.38 -19.49
N THR A 13 30.26 8.95 -19.28
CA THR A 13 29.16 9.86 -18.98
C THR A 13 29.55 10.70 -17.77
N LEU A 14 29.26 12.01 -17.81
CA LEU A 14 29.59 12.95 -16.75
C LEU A 14 29.13 12.45 -15.37
N ALA A 15 28.00 11.72 -15.31
CA ALA A 15 27.50 11.09 -14.10
C ALA A 15 28.54 10.19 -13.40
N GLY A 16 29.19 9.27 -14.13
CA GLY A 16 30.19 8.35 -13.55
C GLY A 16 31.52 9.03 -13.19
N LEU A 17 31.81 10.21 -13.76
CA LEU A 17 33.00 11.00 -13.41
C LEU A 17 32.77 11.90 -12.19
N VAL A 18 31.52 12.34 -11.97
CA VAL A 18 31.12 13.23 -10.86
C VAL A 18 31.11 12.47 -9.54
N ASP A 19 30.54 11.27 -9.50
CA ASP A 19 30.44 10.47 -8.27
C ASP A 19 31.84 10.06 -7.77
N GLY A 20 32.73 9.64 -8.68
CA GLY A 20 34.09 9.26 -8.31
C GLY A 20 35.02 10.41 -7.87
N ARG A 21 34.69 11.68 -8.18
CA ARG A 21 35.50 12.85 -7.80
C ARG A 21 34.95 13.60 -6.59
N ARG A 22 33.64 13.55 -6.33
CA ARG A 22 33.01 14.24 -5.19
C ARG A 22 33.63 13.81 -3.87
N SER A 23 33.73 12.52 -3.58
CA SER A 23 34.28 12.03 -2.31
C SER A 23 35.80 12.20 -2.15
N ARG A 24 36.54 12.52 -3.23
CA ARG A 24 38.01 12.66 -3.20
C ARG A 24 38.49 14.03 -2.70
N THR A 25 37.56 14.97 -2.54
CA THR A 25 37.84 16.30 -1.96
C THR A 25 37.06 16.44 -0.66
N SER A 26 37.62 17.13 0.34
CA SER A 26 36.92 17.35 1.62
C SER A 26 35.56 18.01 1.43
N ALA A 27 35.48 19.00 0.53
CA ALA A 27 34.23 19.69 0.20
C ALA A 27 33.18 18.76 -0.44
N GLY A 28 33.58 17.90 -1.37
CA GLY A 28 32.64 16.98 -2.00
C GLY A 28 32.24 15.80 -1.10
N ALA A 29 33.11 15.36 -0.18
CA ALA A 29 32.76 14.40 0.86
C ALA A 29 31.71 14.96 1.84
N LEU A 30 31.81 16.24 2.22
CA LEU A 30 30.80 16.90 3.05
C LEU A 30 29.44 17.01 2.35
N LEU A 31 29.42 17.30 1.04
CA LEU A 31 28.19 17.32 0.25
C LEU A 31 27.54 15.94 0.17
N GLU A 32 28.35 14.90 -0.06
CA GLU A 32 27.85 13.52 -0.10
C GLU A 32 27.30 13.07 1.25
N LEU A 33 27.97 13.42 2.35
CA LEU A 33 27.50 13.15 3.70
C LEU A 33 26.16 13.85 3.98
N SER A 34 26.03 15.12 3.58
CA SER A 34 24.78 15.87 3.67
C SER A 34 23.65 15.22 2.87
N MET A 35 23.93 14.77 1.65
CA MET A 35 22.94 14.06 0.82
C MET A 35 22.49 12.74 1.46
N LEU A 36 23.42 11.96 2.02
CA LEU A 36 23.11 10.71 2.71
C LEU A 36 22.28 10.94 3.98
N GLU A 37 22.57 12.00 4.73
CA GLU A 37 21.75 12.39 5.90
C GLU A 37 20.33 12.79 5.49
N MET A 38 20.18 13.54 4.40
CA MET A 38 18.87 13.88 3.84
C MET A 38 18.09 12.63 3.41
N GLU A 39 18.76 11.68 2.74
CA GLU A 39 18.15 10.43 2.33
C GLU A 39 17.72 9.59 3.55
N LYS A 40 18.59 9.47 4.56
CA LYS A 40 18.28 8.78 5.82
C LYS A 40 17.05 9.38 6.50
N THR A 41 16.96 10.70 6.60
CA THR A 41 15.80 11.37 7.23
C THR A 41 14.53 11.16 6.43
N ARG A 42 14.61 11.19 5.09
CA ARG A 42 13.47 10.88 4.22
C ARG A 42 12.99 9.44 4.42
N LEU A 43 13.88 8.46 4.36
CA LEU A 43 13.55 7.05 4.55
C LEU A 43 12.98 6.77 5.94
N THR A 44 13.51 7.43 6.98
CA THR A 44 12.97 7.33 8.35
C THR A 44 11.51 7.81 8.40
N LYS A 45 11.18 8.91 7.72
CA LYS A 45 9.79 9.41 7.64
C LYS A 45 8.88 8.44 6.87
N GLU A 46 9.38 7.85 5.79
CA GLU A 46 8.64 6.84 5.02
C GLU A 46 8.37 5.58 5.85
N MET A 47 9.37 5.10 6.60
CA MET A 47 9.22 3.98 7.55
C MET A 47 8.16 4.27 8.61
N GLN A 48 8.21 5.44 9.25
CA GLN A 48 7.19 5.83 10.25
C GLN A 48 5.77 5.88 9.67
N ARG A 49 5.62 6.31 8.41
CA ARG A 49 4.31 6.28 7.71
C ARG A 49 3.86 4.85 7.46
N ALA A 50 4.77 3.98 7.02
CA ALA A 50 4.47 2.57 6.82
C ALA A 50 4.06 1.89 8.15
N ASP A 51 4.74 2.18 9.25
CA ASP A 51 4.42 1.63 10.57
C ASP A 51 3.02 2.02 11.04
N ARG A 52 2.60 3.28 10.82
CA ARG A 52 1.23 3.73 11.11
C ARG A 52 0.21 2.93 10.30
N ARG A 53 0.46 2.74 9.01
CA ARG A 53 -0.40 1.93 8.14
C ARG A 53 -0.46 0.47 8.59
N CYS A 54 0.66 -0.11 9.01
CA CYS A 54 0.71 -1.45 9.57
C CYS A 54 -0.07 -1.55 10.89
N ALA A 55 -0.04 -0.53 11.74
CA ALA A 55 -0.84 -0.49 12.96
C ALA A 55 -2.35 -0.45 12.66
N GLU A 56 -2.77 0.35 11.68
CA GLU A 56 -4.17 0.41 11.23
C GLU A 56 -4.65 -0.93 10.65
N ILE A 57 -3.83 -1.57 9.82
CA ILE A 57 -4.13 -2.90 9.27
C ILE A 57 -4.28 -3.93 10.40
N ARG A 58 -3.35 -3.95 11.37
CA ARG A 58 -3.42 -4.86 12.52
C ARG A 58 -4.69 -4.64 13.34
N LYS A 59 -5.06 -3.38 13.60
CA LYS A 59 -6.33 -3.05 14.26
C LYS A 59 -7.52 -3.61 13.47
N ARG A 60 -7.54 -3.42 12.15
CA ARG A 60 -8.62 -3.90 11.31
C ARG A 60 -8.73 -5.43 11.30
N LEU A 61 -7.60 -6.13 11.30
CA LEU A 61 -7.58 -7.59 11.41
C LEU A 61 -8.16 -8.05 12.75
N ALA A 62 -7.79 -7.41 13.86
CA ALA A 62 -8.37 -7.71 15.17
C ALA A 62 -9.89 -7.51 15.19
N ASP A 63 -10.40 -6.40 14.63
CA ASP A 63 -11.84 -6.16 14.50
C ASP A 63 -12.54 -7.26 13.69
N ILE A 64 -11.90 -7.74 12.61
CA ILE A 64 -12.42 -8.84 11.80
C ILE A 64 -12.47 -10.13 12.62
N THR A 65 -11.42 -10.47 13.37
CA THR A 65 -11.40 -11.66 14.23
C THR A 65 -12.50 -11.63 15.28
N VAL A 66 -12.72 -10.48 15.93
CA VAL A 66 -13.84 -10.31 16.89
C VAL A 66 -15.19 -10.53 16.21
N LYS A 67 -15.39 -9.99 15.01
CA LYS A 67 -16.62 -10.20 14.23
C LYS A 67 -16.79 -11.66 13.83
N GLN A 68 -15.73 -12.34 13.41
CA GLN A 68 -15.74 -13.76 13.09
C GLN A 68 -16.17 -14.59 14.30
N GLN A 69 -15.56 -14.36 15.46
CA GLN A 69 -15.93 -15.05 16.70
C GLN A 69 -17.40 -14.81 17.07
N ARG A 70 -17.89 -13.57 16.92
CA ARG A 70 -19.30 -13.26 17.16
C ARG A 70 -20.22 -14.05 16.23
N ILE A 71 -19.89 -14.14 14.94
CA ILE A 71 -20.67 -14.89 13.94
C ILE A 71 -20.61 -16.39 14.25
N HIS A 72 -19.42 -16.93 14.55
CA HIS A 72 -19.25 -18.33 14.95
C HIS A 72 -20.16 -18.70 16.12
N ARG A 73 -20.29 -17.86 17.14
CA ARG A 73 -21.22 -18.10 18.26
C ARG A 73 -22.69 -18.20 17.86
N PHE A 74 -23.10 -17.52 16.77
CA PHE A 74 -24.47 -17.64 16.24
C PHE A 74 -24.64 -18.90 15.40
N VAL A 75 -23.60 -19.35 14.72
CA VAL A 75 -23.61 -20.58 13.91
C VAL A 75 -23.50 -21.83 14.78
N GLU A 76 -22.68 -21.79 15.83
CA GLU A 76 -22.41 -22.90 16.75
C GLU A 76 -23.45 -23.04 17.85
N LYS A 77 -24.30 -22.03 18.11
CA LYS A 77 -25.50 -22.21 18.92
C LYS A 77 -26.39 -23.20 18.16
N PRO A 78 -26.54 -24.46 18.62
CA PRO A 78 -27.46 -25.37 17.97
C PRO A 78 -28.84 -24.75 18.09
N GLN A 79 -29.61 -24.80 17.01
CA GLN A 79 -31.07 -24.80 17.11
C GLN A 79 -31.48 -26.00 17.96
N GLY A 80 -31.42 -25.87 19.28
CA GLY A 80 -31.77 -26.89 20.25
C GLY A 80 -32.76 -26.28 21.23
N ASP A 81 -33.95 -26.89 21.27
CA ASP A 81 -35.16 -26.59 22.06
C ASP A 81 -36.16 -25.65 21.31
N GLY A 82 -37.24 -26.12 20.68
CA GLY A 82 -37.96 -27.39 20.75
C GLY A 82 -39.12 -27.46 19.71
N PRO A 83 -40.00 -28.47 19.78
CA PRO A 83 -40.58 -29.18 18.63
C PRO A 83 -41.91 -28.60 18.11
N GLY A 84 -42.16 -28.82 16.80
CA GLY A 84 -43.48 -28.79 16.17
C GLY A 84 -44.13 -27.42 16.01
N ASP A 85 -44.07 -26.84 14.80
CA ASP A 85 -45.28 -26.79 13.98
C ASP A 85 -44.97 -26.31 12.56
N ALA A 86 -45.71 -26.88 11.62
CA ALA A 86 -45.68 -26.53 10.22
C ALA A 86 -46.09 -25.06 10.03
N THR A 87 -45.25 -24.26 9.38
CA THR A 87 -45.66 -23.34 8.30
C THR A 87 -44.44 -22.58 7.77
N ALA A 88 -44.14 -22.81 6.51
CA ALA A 88 -43.17 -22.02 5.76
C ALA A 88 -43.63 -20.56 5.70
N ALA A 89 -42.93 -19.67 6.43
CA ALA A 89 -43.02 -18.24 6.22
C ALA A 89 -41.83 -17.79 5.36
N PRO A 90 -42.04 -17.25 4.14
CA PRO A 90 -40.95 -16.79 3.30
C PRO A 90 -40.28 -15.57 3.95
N LEU A 91 -38.96 -15.65 4.12
CA LEU A 91 -38.11 -14.58 4.66
C LEU A 91 -38.34 -13.27 3.88
N PRO A 92 -38.47 -12.11 4.54
CA PRO A 92 -38.59 -10.84 3.83
C PRO A 92 -37.26 -10.54 3.15
N LEU A 93 -37.26 -10.62 1.80
CA LEU A 93 -36.21 -10.08 0.95
C LEU A 93 -35.97 -8.62 1.36
N HIS A 94 -34.81 -8.36 1.94
CA HIS A 94 -34.37 -7.01 2.27
C HIS A 94 -34.17 -6.23 0.96
N THR A 95 -35.22 -5.56 0.50
CA THR A 95 -35.15 -4.68 -0.66
C THR A 95 -34.28 -3.50 -0.30
N VAL A 96 -33.13 -3.40 -0.96
CA VAL A 96 -32.27 -2.21 -0.88
C VAL A 96 -33.01 -1.09 -1.61
N PRO A 97 -33.32 0.07 -0.98
CA PRO A 97 -33.94 1.16 -1.70
C PRO A 97 -32.93 1.70 -2.72
N VAL A 98 -33.25 1.50 -4.01
CA VAL A 98 -32.50 2.03 -5.14
C VAL A 98 -32.35 3.53 -4.95
N GLY A 99 -31.09 3.96 -4.89
CA GLY A 99 -30.70 5.31 -4.53
C GLY A 99 -31.33 6.39 -5.41
N LYS A 100 -31.51 7.58 -4.81
CA LYS A 100 -31.69 8.81 -5.58
C LYS A 100 -30.35 9.16 -6.26
N LEU A 101 -30.10 8.53 -7.40
CA LEU A 101 -29.04 8.93 -8.32
C LEU A 101 -29.41 10.31 -8.88
N LYS A 102 -28.90 11.39 -8.28
CA LYS A 102 -28.95 12.72 -8.89
C LYS A 102 -28.09 12.69 -10.16
N ARG A 103 -28.72 12.44 -11.31
CA ARG A 103 -28.11 12.67 -12.62
C ARG A 103 -27.84 14.17 -12.77
N ARG A 104 -26.59 14.60 -12.58
CA ARG A 104 -26.13 15.90 -13.10
C ARG A 104 -26.09 15.78 -14.62
N ARG A 105 -27.01 16.45 -15.31
CA ARG A 105 -26.88 16.67 -16.75
C ARG A 105 -25.76 17.68 -16.97
N LEU A 106 -24.75 17.27 -17.73
CA LEU A 106 -23.83 18.19 -18.39
C LEU A 106 -24.53 18.66 -19.67
N SER A 107 -24.87 19.94 -19.73
CA SER A 107 -25.23 20.63 -20.96
C SER A 107 -23.93 21.00 -21.69
N TYR A 108 -23.86 20.62 -22.96
CA TYR A 108 -22.85 21.07 -23.93
C TYR A 108 -23.02 22.55 -24.23
#